data_AF-A2EPN8-F1
#
_entry.id   AF-A2EPN8-F1
#
_cell.length_a   1.000
_cell.length_b   1.000
_cell.length_c   1.000
_cell.angle_alpha   90.00
_cell.angle_beta   90.00
_cell.angle_gamma   90.00
#
_symmetry.space_group_name_H-M   'P 1'
#
loop_
_entity.id
_entity.type
_entity.pdbx_description
1 polymer ?
#
loop_
_entity_poly.entity_id
_entity_poly.type
_entity_poly.pdbx_seq_one_letter_code
_entity_poly.pdbx_strand_id
1 'polypeptide(L)'
;MMNSQHKLIADEIINELYKHPITTSLRKIPAGNGSAIDLDTIKQKLKQDKYQNLASVFNDLETVWAELVKRNGDDVSSKIASECRKILGKLRNKYDISELPQWCNVVYKVRGLLTNVMTQPPETITQNIPSIGKARPIKPSKSGMSEREMYNFLQASDMIKKDEDHREMIRIVNELQPDIDCSTQDVNVNINELNAETAEALKNYMRTALEKQGLRYPE
;
A
#
# COMPACT_ATOMS: atom_id res chain seq x y z
N MET A 1 27.40 -10.79 -9.50
CA MET A 1 27.96 -9.45 -9.75
C MET A 1 26.85 -8.44 -9.62
N MET A 2 27.15 -7.24 -9.13
CA MET A 2 26.16 -6.17 -8.97
C MET A 2 25.74 -5.61 -10.34
N ASN A 3 24.45 -5.33 -10.51
CA ASN A 3 23.91 -4.67 -11.71
C ASN A 3 24.59 -3.31 -11.93
N SER A 4 24.90 -2.94 -13.18
CA SER A 4 25.51 -1.65 -13.54
C SER A 4 24.74 -0.44 -13.00
N GLN A 5 23.40 -0.49 -12.98
CA GLN A 5 22.57 0.57 -12.41
C GLN A 5 22.78 0.68 -10.88
N HIS A 6 22.83 -0.46 -10.19
CA HIS A 6 23.12 -0.49 -8.75
C HIS A 6 24.52 0.02 -8.44
N LYS A 7 25.51 -0.22 -9.31
CA LYS A 7 26.87 0.30 -9.17
C LYS A 7 26.92 1.82 -9.28
N LEU A 8 26.22 2.39 -10.26
CA LEU A 8 26.13 3.84 -10.45
C LEU A 8 25.45 4.50 -9.24
N ILE A 9 24.34 3.93 -8.77
CA ILE A 9 23.64 4.41 -7.57
C ILE A 9 24.54 4.33 -6.32
N ALA A 10 25.26 3.22 -6.13
CA ALA A 10 26.19 3.09 -5.00
C ALA A 10 27.30 4.16 -5.05
N ASP A 11 27.86 4.43 -6.23
CA ASP A 11 28.91 5.44 -6.38
C ASP A 11 28.38 6.85 -6.12
N GLU A 12 27.17 7.18 -6.61
CA GLU A 12 26.51 8.45 -6.31
C GLU A 12 26.23 8.62 -4.82
N ILE A 13 25.71 7.60 -4.14
CA ILE A 13 25.47 7.64 -2.69
C ILE A 13 26.77 7.89 -1.93
N ILE A 14 27.84 7.18 -2.28
CA ILE A 14 29.15 7.39 -1.64
C ILE A 14 29.63 8.82 -1.92
N ASN A 15 29.56 9.30 -3.15
CA ASN A 15 30.01 10.66 -3.48
C ASN A 15 29.19 11.75 -2.75
N GLU A 16 27.89 11.57 -2.59
CA GLU A 16 27.03 12.46 -1.80
C GLU A 16 27.37 12.40 -0.31
N LEU A 17 27.64 11.19 0.23
CA LEU A 17 28.14 11.05 1.59
C LEU A 17 29.46 11.80 1.75
N TYR A 18 30.39 11.76 0.79
CA TYR A 18 31.66 12.50 0.90
C TYR A 18 31.49 14.02 0.93
N LYS A 19 30.44 14.57 0.31
CA LYS A 19 30.18 16.02 0.30
C LYS A 19 29.73 16.54 1.66
N HIS A 20 29.18 15.68 2.52
CA HIS A 20 28.64 16.10 3.80
C HIS A 20 29.77 16.38 4.82
N PRO A 21 29.71 17.48 5.60
CA PRO A 21 30.77 17.81 6.56
C PRO A 21 30.91 16.78 7.68
N ILE A 22 29.79 16.19 8.14
CA ILE A 22 29.74 15.20 9.23
C ILE A 22 30.49 13.90 8.89
N THR A 23 30.45 13.46 7.64
CA THR A 23 31.09 12.24 7.15
C THR A 23 32.54 12.46 6.73
N THR A 24 32.98 13.72 6.62
CA THR A 24 34.34 14.06 6.20
C THR A 24 35.39 13.57 7.21
N SER A 25 35.05 13.57 8.50
CA SER A 25 35.87 13.00 9.58
C SER A 25 35.97 11.47 9.54
N LEU A 26 35.14 10.80 8.73
CA LEU A 26 35.06 9.34 8.61
C LEU A 26 35.75 8.80 7.35
N ARG A 27 36.40 9.67 6.57
CA ARG A 27 37.08 9.29 5.32
C ARG A 27 38.25 8.35 5.54
N LYS A 28 39.06 8.62 6.58
CA LYS A 28 40.17 7.80 7.01
C LYS A 28 40.08 7.57 8.50
N ILE A 29 39.71 6.36 8.85
CA ILE A 29 39.71 5.92 10.23
C ILE A 29 41.07 5.25 10.47
N PRO A 30 41.90 5.71 11.42
CA PRO A 30 43.17 5.05 11.71
C PRO A 30 42.91 3.58 12.06
N ALA A 31 43.60 2.66 11.36
CA ALA A 31 43.46 1.23 11.56
C ALA A 31 43.90 0.86 12.99
N GLY A 32 42.95 0.74 13.91
CA GLY A 32 43.19 0.18 15.23
C GLY A 32 42.80 -1.29 15.23
N ASN A 33 43.79 -2.19 15.34
CA ASN A 33 43.80 -3.64 15.68
C ASN A 33 42.62 -4.57 15.29
N GLY A 34 41.66 -4.10 14.49
CA GLY A 34 40.54 -4.85 13.94
C GLY A 34 40.33 -4.40 12.49
N SER A 35 39.54 -5.17 11.74
CA SER A 35 39.25 -5.01 10.31
C SER A 35 38.52 -3.69 10.00
N ALA A 36 39.19 -2.56 10.21
CA ALA A 36 38.60 -1.24 10.08
C ALA A 36 38.27 -0.99 8.61
N ILE A 37 36.99 -1.02 8.28
CA ILE A 37 36.49 -0.62 6.98
C ILE A 37 36.25 0.89 7.06
N ASP A 38 36.90 1.66 6.19
CA ASP A 38 36.64 3.08 6.03
C ASP A 38 35.91 3.37 4.71
N LEU A 39 35.44 4.61 4.55
CA LEU A 39 34.72 5.02 3.35
C LEU A 39 35.60 4.91 2.09
N ASP A 40 36.90 5.16 2.22
CA ASP A 40 37.87 5.02 1.12
C ASP A 40 37.99 3.56 0.66
N THR A 41 38.02 2.62 1.61
CA THR A 41 38.02 1.17 1.36
C THR A 41 36.74 0.72 0.66
N ILE A 42 35.57 1.20 1.10
CA ILE A 42 34.29 0.89 0.44
C ILE A 42 34.31 1.41 -1.00
N LYS A 43 34.78 2.64 -1.22
CA LYS A 43 34.90 3.23 -2.55
C LYS A 43 35.85 2.42 -3.44
N GLN A 44 36.98 1.94 -2.90
CA GLN A 44 37.92 1.10 -3.62
C GLN A 44 37.31 -0.28 -3.95
N LYS A 45 36.65 -0.93 -2.99
CA LYS A 45 35.94 -2.20 -3.19
C LYS A 45 34.85 -2.09 -4.26
N LEU A 46 34.15 -0.96 -4.32
CA LEU A 46 33.14 -0.67 -5.34
C LEU A 46 33.77 -0.54 -6.74
N LYS A 47 34.93 0.13 -6.85
CA LYS A 47 35.68 0.22 -8.12
C LYS A 47 36.21 -1.14 -8.60
N GLN A 48 36.58 -2.01 -7.67
CA GLN A 48 37.09 -3.36 -7.95
C GLN A 48 35.99 -4.43 -8.14
N ASP A 49 34.71 -4.03 -8.20
CA ASP A 49 33.56 -4.93 -8.37
C ASP A 49 33.50 -6.06 -7.32
N LYS A 50 33.92 -5.76 -6.09
CA LYS A 50 33.91 -6.73 -4.98
C LYS A 50 32.53 -6.96 -4.36
N TYR A 51 31.57 -6.06 -4.61
CA TYR A 51 30.22 -6.17 -4.08
C TYR A 51 29.29 -6.95 -5.02
N GLN A 52 28.50 -7.86 -4.45
CA GLN A 52 27.51 -8.62 -5.20
C GLN A 52 26.18 -7.88 -5.34
N ASN A 53 25.82 -7.07 -4.36
CA ASN A 53 24.56 -6.31 -4.31
C ASN A 53 24.70 -5.04 -3.47
N LEU A 54 23.72 -4.14 -3.57
CA LEU A 54 23.67 -2.87 -2.81
C LEU A 54 23.61 -3.10 -1.29
N ALA A 55 22.95 -4.17 -0.84
CA ALA A 55 22.86 -4.49 0.58
C ALA A 55 24.24 -4.74 1.19
N SER A 56 25.16 -5.39 0.48
CA SER A 56 26.55 -5.56 0.94
C SER A 56 27.28 -4.22 1.12
N VAL A 57 27.02 -3.23 0.26
CA VAL A 57 27.59 -1.88 0.40
C VAL A 57 27.03 -1.18 1.65
N PHE A 58 25.72 -1.29 1.87
CA PHE A 58 25.07 -0.70 3.05
C PHE A 58 25.52 -1.36 4.36
N ASN A 59 25.75 -2.67 4.37
CA ASN A 59 26.27 -3.38 5.53
C ASN A 59 27.71 -2.94 5.87
N ASP A 60 28.56 -2.74 4.86
CA ASP A 60 29.90 -2.19 5.07
C ASP A 60 29.83 -0.76 5.62
N LEU A 61 28.91 0.09 5.12
CA LEU A 61 28.68 1.44 5.65
C LEU A 61 28.21 1.43 7.12
N GLU A 62 27.29 0.53 7.45
CA GLU A 62 26.82 0.35 8.84
C GLU A 62 27.95 -0.11 9.76
N THR A 63 28.84 -0.95 9.24
CA THR A 63 30.04 -1.39 9.97
C THR A 63 30.96 -0.21 10.28
N VAL A 64 31.19 0.71 9.34
CA VAL A 64 31.97 1.94 9.58
C VAL A 64 31.40 2.75 10.74
N TRP A 65 30.07 2.91 10.79
CA TRP A 65 29.42 3.67 11.86
C TRP A 65 29.41 2.93 13.19
N ALA A 66 29.20 1.61 13.18
CA ALA A 66 29.26 0.80 14.39
C ALA A 66 30.66 0.80 15.01
N GLU A 67 31.70 0.74 14.17
CA GLU A 67 33.09 0.82 14.61
C GLU A 67 33.45 2.20 15.17
N LEU A 68 32.93 3.28 14.57
CA LEU A 68 33.11 4.63 15.10
C LEU A 68 32.59 4.72 16.54
N VAL A 69 31.36 4.22 16.78
CA VAL A 69 30.74 4.21 18.11
C VAL A 69 31.51 3.32 19.07
N LYS A 70 31.92 2.12 18.62
CA LYS A 70 32.67 1.17 19.45
C LYS A 70 34.04 1.70 19.86
N ARG A 71 34.74 2.43 18.97
CA ARG A 71 36.10 2.93 19.22
C ARG A 71 36.09 4.10 20.20
N ASN A 72 35.23 5.08 19.95
CA ASN A 72 35.26 6.32 20.72
C ASN A 72 34.43 6.22 22.00
N GLY A 73 33.39 5.37 22.02
CA GLY A 73 32.56 5.11 23.20
C GLY A 73 31.82 6.34 23.74
N ASP A 74 31.85 7.46 23.02
CA ASP A 74 31.33 8.74 23.46
C ASP A 74 29.98 9.07 22.81
N ASP A 75 29.24 9.96 23.48
CA ASP A 75 27.93 10.44 23.02
C ASP A 75 28.05 11.19 21.68
N VAL A 76 29.17 11.87 21.45
CA VAL A 76 29.41 12.61 20.20
C VAL A 76 29.51 11.67 19.00
N SER A 77 30.27 10.58 19.08
CA SER A 77 30.36 9.60 17.99
C SER A 77 29.05 8.88 17.73
N SER A 78 28.29 8.61 18.80
CA SER A 78 26.93 8.05 18.70
C SER A 78 25.98 8.99 17.95
N LYS A 79 26.05 10.29 18.24
CA LYS A 79 25.30 11.33 17.51
C LYS A 79 25.74 11.44 16.04
N ILE A 80 27.04 11.45 15.77
CA ILE A 80 27.59 11.48 14.41
C ILE A 80 27.11 10.26 13.61
N ALA A 81 27.19 9.06 14.18
CA ALA A 81 26.71 7.83 13.54
C ALA A 81 25.20 7.88 13.27
N SER A 82 24.41 8.40 14.23
CA SER A 82 22.97 8.60 14.05
C SER A 82 22.64 9.56 12.90
N GLU A 83 23.35 10.69 12.81
CA GLU A 83 23.18 11.64 11.70
C GLU A 83 23.61 11.03 10.36
N CYS A 84 24.70 10.25 10.32
CA CYS A 84 25.12 9.54 9.12
C CYS A 84 24.05 8.54 8.63
N ARG A 85 23.42 7.80 9.55
CA ARG A 85 22.29 6.90 9.24
C ARG A 85 21.10 7.67 8.66
N LYS A 86 20.76 8.83 9.22
CA LYS A 86 19.69 9.70 8.69
C LYS A 86 19.99 10.19 7.28
N ILE A 87 21.24 10.60 7.03
CA ILE A 87 21.68 11.03 5.69
C ILE A 87 21.58 9.87 4.70
N LEU A 88 22.08 8.68 5.05
CA LEU A 88 21.95 7.50 4.19
C LEU A 88 20.49 7.16 3.94
N GLY A 89 19.63 7.24 4.96
CA GLY A 89 18.19 7.01 4.80
C GLY A 89 17.55 7.95 3.77
N LYS A 90 17.89 9.24 3.81
CA LYS A 90 17.44 10.22 2.80
C LYS A 90 17.95 9.87 1.40
N LEU A 91 19.22 9.47 1.28
CA LEU A 91 19.81 9.07 -0.01
C LEU A 91 19.15 7.80 -0.55
N ARG A 92 18.91 6.78 0.28
CA ARG A 92 18.20 5.56 -0.12
C ARG A 92 16.80 5.87 -0.66
N ASN A 93 16.05 6.73 0.02
CA ASN A 93 14.72 7.15 -0.43
C ASN A 93 14.78 7.92 -1.76
N LYS A 94 15.80 8.76 -1.96
CA LYS A 94 15.98 9.53 -3.22
C LYS A 94 16.13 8.63 -4.44
N TYR A 95 16.79 7.47 -4.29
CA TYR A 95 17.04 6.51 -5.37
C TYR A 95 16.05 5.34 -5.37
N ASP A 96 14.97 5.42 -4.59
CA ASP A 96 13.95 4.39 -4.42
C ASP A 96 14.51 2.99 -4.07
N ILE A 97 15.57 2.98 -3.26
CA ILE A 97 16.22 1.75 -2.77
C ILE A 97 15.53 1.31 -1.49
N SER A 98 14.22 1.14 -1.58
CA SER A 98 13.38 0.65 -0.50
C SER A 98 13.20 -0.85 -0.69
N GLU A 99 13.49 -1.63 0.35
CA GLU A 99 13.06 -3.03 0.36
C GLU A 99 11.53 -3.07 0.42
N LEU A 100 10.91 -4.10 -0.17
CA LEU A 100 9.45 -4.24 -0.19
C LEU A 100 8.78 -4.03 1.19
N PRO A 101 9.33 -4.55 2.32
CA PRO A 101 8.77 -4.26 3.64
C PRO A 101 8.83 -2.78 4.03
N GLN A 102 9.92 -2.08 3.66
CA GLN A 102 10.07 -0.65 3.91
C GLN A 102 9.07 0.15 3.06
N TRP A 103 8.88 -0.22 1.81
CA TRP A 103 7.87 0.39 0.94
C TRP A 103 6.46 0.20 1.50
N CYS A 104 6.11 -1.02 1.93
CA CYS A 104 4.84 -1.29 2.61
C CYS A 104 4.66 -0.37 3.82
N ASN A 105 5.69 -0.24 4.68
CA ASN A 105 5.64 0.66 5.84
C ASN A 105 5.43 2.12 5.45
N VAL A 106 6.08 2.60 4.37
CA VAL A 106 5.87 3.95 3.83
C VAL A 106 4.44 4.12 3.34
N VAL A 107 3.91 3.17 2.56
CA VAL A 107 2.53 3.18 2.08
C VAL A 107 1.53 3.20 3.25
N TYR A 108 1.73 2.35 4.26
CA TYR A 108 0.90 2.35 5.47
C TYR A 108 0.96 3.68 6.21
N LYS A 109 2.15 4.26 6.35
CA LYS A 109 2.32 5.57 6.99
C LYS A 109 1.61 6.68 6.20
N VAL A 110 1.79 6.74 4.89
CA VAL A 110 1.13 7.73 4.02
C VAL A 110 -0.38 7.55 4.04
N ARG A 111 -0.87 6.30 3.95
CA ARG A 111 -2.29 5.99 4.10
C ARG A 111 -2.83 6.43 5.47
N GLY A 112 -2.08 6.21 6.54
CA GLY A 112 -2.44 6.67 7.88
C GLY A 112 -2.53 8.19 7.98
N LEU A 113 -1.55 8.91 7.41
CA LEU A 113 -1.56 10.38 7.35
C LEU A 113 -2.74 10.90 6.53
N LEU A 114 -3.01 10.29 5.37
CA LEU A 114 -4.15 10.65 4.52
C LEU A 114 -5.48 10.42 5.24
N THR A 115 -5.67 9.24 5.84
CA THR A 115 -6.85 8.93 6.64
C THR A 115 -7.02 9.96 7.76
N ASN A 116 -5.93 10.29 8.47
CA ASN A 116 -5.98 11.27 9.55
C ASN A 116 -6.44 12.65 9.04
N VAL A 117 -5.87 13.14 7.93
CA VAL A 117 -6.27 14.41 7.29
C VAL A 117 -7.73 14.38 6.83
N MET A 118 -8.22 13.24 6.33
CA MET A 118 -9.61 13.08 5.90
C MET A 118 -10.58 13.04 7.08
N THR A 119 -10.21 12.39 8.19
CA THR A 119 -11.06 12.27 9.39
C THR A 119 -11.00 13.50 10.29
N GLN A 120 -9.87 14.19 10.31
CA GLN A 120 -9.57 15.34 11.15
C GLN A 120 -8.88 16.42 10.30
N PRO A 121 -9.61 17.03 9.36
CA PRO A 121 -9.05 18.09 8.54
C PRO A 121 -8.66 19.30 9.42
N PRO A 122 -7.52 19.97 9.13
CA PRO A 122 -7.15 21.21 9.79
C PRO A 122 -8.26 22.27 9.72
N GLU A 123 -8.40 23.11 10.75
CA GLU A 123 -9.44 24.14 10.84
C GLU A 123 -9.44 25.13 9.67
N THR A 124 -8.25 25.42 9.13
CA THR A 124 -8.10 26.27 7.95
C THR A 124 -8.75 25.66 6.70
N ILE A 125 -8.81 24.33 6.60
CA ILE A 125 -9.47 23.63 5.49
C ILE A 125 -10.97 23.56 5.74
N THR A 126 -11.41 23.29 6.97
CA THR A 126 -12.86 23.19 7.29
C THR A 126 -13.59 24.52 7.14
N GLN A 127 -12.94 25.65 7.41
CA GLN A 127 -13.50 26.99 7.20
C GLN A 127 -13.73 27.32 5.72
N ASN A 128 -12.83 26.88 4.85
CA ASN A 128 -12.89 27.18 3.42
C ASN A 128 -13.66 26.12 2.62
N ILE A 129 -13.78 24.89 3.13
CA ILE A 129 -14.46 23.78 2.48
C ILE A 129 -15.32 23.03 3.53
N PRO A 130 -16.44 23.64 3.98
CA PRO A 130 -17.31 23.05 4.99
C PRO A 130 -17.97 21.73 4.57
N SER A 131 -17.86 21.34 3.29
CA SER A 131 -18.35 20.06 2.77
C SER A 131 -17.36 18.90 2.86
N ILE A 132 -16.05 19.14 3.10
CA ILE A 132 -15.06 18.04 3.19
C ILE A 132 -15.30 17.15 4.42
N GLY A 133 -15.73 17.72 5.55
CA GLY A 133 -16.18 16.95 6.71
C GLY A 133 -17.59 16.35 6.57
N LYS A 134 -18.32 16.68 5.49
CA LYS A 134 -19.63 16.12 5.12
C LYS A 134 -19.56 15.15 3.96
N ALA A 135 -18.37 14.91 3.40
CA ALA A 135 -18.14 13.71 2.61
C ALA A 135 -18.43 12.57 3.57
N ARG A 136 -19.67 12.07 3.52
CA ARG A 136 -20.10 10.90 4.28
C ARG A 136 -18.99 9.90 4.04
N PRO A 137 -18.42 9.27 5.09
CA PRO A 137 -17.55 8.13 4.85
C PRO A 137 -18.30 7.30 3.82
N ILE A 138 -17.65 6.97 2.69
CA ILE A 138 -18.22 6.08 1.68
C ILE A 138 -18.80 4.97 2.53
N LYS A 139 -20.13 4.96 2.71
CA LYS A 139 -20.74 3.99 3.59
C LYS A 139 -20.28 2.72 2.91
N PRO A 140 -19.52 1.83 3.58
CA PRO A 140 -19.26 0.54 2.99
C PRO A 140 -20.63 0.08 2.54
N SER A 141 -20.80 -0.14 1.23
CA SER A 141 -22.08 -0.50 0.64
C SER A 141 -22.58 -1.62 1.53
N LYS A 142 -23.47 -1.29 2.46
CA LYS A 142 -24.01 -2.28 3.37
C LYS A 142 -24.94 -2.98 2.41
N SER A 143 -24.49 -4.13 1.93
CA SER A 143 -25.32 -5.09 1.22
C SER A 143 -26.69 -5.02 1.89
N GLY A 144 -27.71 -4.62 1.13
CA GLY A 144 -29.04 -4.34 1.70
C GLY A 144 -29.67 -5.57 2.36
N MET A 145 -29.11 -6.75 2.12
CA MET A 145 -29.56 -8.04 2.61
C MET A 145 -28.72 -8.53 3.80
N SER A 146 -29.40 -8.99 4.84
CA SER A 146 -28.82 -9.86 5.87
C SER A 146 -28.42 -11.23 5.31
N GLU A 147 -27.59 -12.00 6.03
CA GLU A 147 -27.20 -13.36 5.61
C GLU A 147 -28.42 -14.28 5.38
N ARG A 148 -29.46 -14.14 6.20
CA ARG A 148 -30.71 -14.88 6.04
C ARG A 148 -31.42 -14.49 4.75
N GLU A 149 -31.52 -13.20 4.46
CA GLU A 149 -32.15 -12.72 3.22
C GLU A 149 -31.37 -13.15 1.98
N MET A 150 -30.04 -13.14 2.05
CA MET A 150 -29.14 -13.62 1.00
C MET A 150 -29.41 -15.10 0.69
N TYR A 151 -29.52 -15.94 1.73
CA TYR A 151 -29.82 -17.35 1.57
C TYR A 151 -31.19 -17.57 0.92
N ASN A 152 -32.21 -16.85 1.38
CA ASN A 152 -33.56 -16.94 0.81
C ASN A 152 -33.60 -16.45 -0.64
N PHE A 153 -32.81 -15.43 -0.97
CA PHE A 153 -32.67 -14.92 -2.34
C PHE A 153 -32.05 -15.94 -3.27
N LEU A 154 -30.96 -16.60 -2.86
CA LEU A 154 -30.31 -17.66 -3.63
C LEU A 154 -31.26 -18.84 -3.88
N GLN A 155 -32.00 -19.26 -2.84
CA GLN A 155 -33.00 -20.32 -3.01
C GLN A 155 -34.11 -19.90 -3.98
N ALA A 156 -34.60 -18.67 -3.88
CA ALA A 156 -35.63 -18.16 -4.78
C ALA A 156 -35.12 -18.09 -6.22
N SER A 157 -33.84 -17.75 -6.45
CA SER A 157 -33.27 -17.69 -7.80
C SER A 157 -33.16 -19.07 -8.43
N ASP A 158 -32.83 -20.09 -7.65
CA ASP A 158 -32.79 -21.48 -8.11
C ASP A 158 -34.18 -22.04 -8.46
N MET A 159 -35.23 -21.49 -7.86
CA MET A 159 -36.62 -21.86 -8.14
C MET A 159 -37.15 -21.24 -9.45
N ILE A 160 -36.59 -20.10 -9.89
CA ILE A 160 -36.99 -19.42 -11.12
C ILE A 160 -36.27 -20.03 -12.32
N LYS A 161 -37.03 -20.75 -13.16
CA LYS A 161 -36.49 -21.49 -14.31
C LYS A 161 -36.85 -20.91 -15.68
N LYS A 162 -37.67 -19.85 -15.73
CA LYS A 162 -38.13 -19.27 -17.00
C LYS A 162 -37.17 -18.19 -17.47
N ASP A 163 -36.71 -18.29 -18.71
CA ASP A 163 -35.83 -17.29 -19.34
C ASP A 163 -36.45 -15.88 -19.42
N GLU A 164 -37.78 -15.80 -19.44
CA GLU A 164 -38.50 -14.51 -19.36
C GLU A 164 -38.27 -13.82 -18.02
N ASP A 165 -38.29 -14.57 -16.92
CA ASP A 165 -38.09 -14.03 -15.58
C ASP A 165 -36.62 -13.59 -15.39
N HIS A 166 -35.66 -14.33 -15.93
CA HIS A 166 -34.25 -13.95 -15.92
C HIS A 166 -33.99 -12.66 -16.72
N ARG A 167 -34.62 -12.51 -17.89
CA ARG A 167 -34.50 -11.27 -18.69
C ARG A 167 -35.06 -10.05 -17.96
N GLU A 168 -36.16 -10.21 -17.25
CA GLU A 168 -36.75 -9.12 -16.47
C GLU A 168 -35.89 -8.76 -15.25
N MET A 169 -35.30 -9.75 -14.57
CA MET A 169 -34.32 -9.51 -13.50
C MET A 169 -33.11 -8.73 -14.01
N ILE A 170 -32.55 -9.09 -15.17
CA ILE A 170 -31.47 -8.33 -15.80
C ILE A 170 -31.89 -6.90 -16.12
N ARG A 171 -33.13 -6.70 -16.60
CA ARG A 171 -33.67 -5.36 -16.86
C ARG A 171 -33.71 -4.51 -15.58
N ILE A 172 -34.16 -5.08 -14.47
CA ILE A 172 -34.20 -4.41 -13.16
C ILE A 172 -32.79 -3.99 -12.73
N VAL A 173 -31.79 -4.87 -12.89
CA VAL A 173 -30.40 -4.53 -12.55
C VAL A 173 -29.87 -3.40 -13.43
N ASN A 174 -30.07 -3.47 -14.75
CA ASN A 174 -29.59 -2.42 -15.67
C ASN A 174 -30.27 -1.06 -15.43
N GLU A 175 -31.53 -1.06 -14.98
CA GLU A 175 -32.30 0.17 -14.72
C GLU A 175 -31.88 0.83 -13.40
N LEU A 176 -31.72 0.05 -12.33
CA LEU A 176 -31.45 0.56 -10.98
C LEU A 176 -29.96 0.61 -10.61
N GLN A 177 -29.12 -0.12 -11.34
CA GLN A 177 -27.69 -0.19 -11.11
C GLN A 177 -26.93 -0.44 -12.44
N PRO A 178 -26.91 0.55 -13.36
CA PRO A 178 -26.29 0.42 -14.69
C PRO A 178 -24.77 0.18 -14.65
N ASP A 179 -24.12 0.39 -13.50
CA ASP A 179 -22.70 0.13 -13.31
C ASP A 179 -22.36 -1.37 -13.27
N ILE A 180 -23.36 -2.25 -13.08
CA ILE A 180 -23.19 -3.70 -13.19
C ILE A 180 -23.31 -4.07 -14.68
N ASP A 181 -22.20 -4.49 -15.29
CA ASP A 181 -22.20 -4.92 -16.68
C ASP A 181 -22.91 -6.28 -16.84
N CYS A 182 -24.13 -6.25 -17.37
CA CYS A 182 -24.92 -7.43 -17.74
C CYS A 182 -24.90 -7.72 -19.25
N SER A 183 -23.91 -7.22 -19.99
CA SER A 183 -23.85 -7.38 -21.46
C SER A 183 -23.33 -8.73 -21.94
N THR A 184 -22.80 -9.56 -21.04
CA THR A 184 -22.25 -10.89 -21.37
C THR A 184 -23.34 -11.95 -21.50
N GLN A 185 -23.07 -12.98 -22.32
CA GLN A 185 -23.99 -14.10 -22.54
C GLN A 185 -24.26 -14.91 -21.26
N ASP A 186 -23.28 -14.95 -20.35
CA ASP A 186 -23.41 -15.43 -18.97
C ASP A 186 -23.33 -14.24 -18.01
N VAL A 187 -24.46 -13.87 -17.41
CA VAL A 187 -24.53 -12.75 -16.45
C VAL A 187 -24.35 -13.28 -15.04
N ASN A 188 -23.18 -13.01 -14.44
CA ASN A 188 -22.88 -13.35 -13.06
C ASN A 188 -22.98 -12.09 -12.18
N VAL A 189 -24.07 -11.94 -11.44
CA VAL A 189 -24.27 -10.80 -10.53
C VAL A 189 -23.81 -11.18 -9.12
N ASN A 190 -22.84 -10.44 -8.57
CA ASN A 190 -22.48 -10.58 -7.17
C ASN A 190 -23.53 -9.88 -6.29
N ILE A 191 -24.32 -10.66 -5.55
CA ILE A 191 -25.42 -10.14 -4.73
C ILE A 191 -24.91 -9.20 -3.62
N ASN A 192 -23.66 -9.36 -3.16
CA ASN A 192 -23.06 -8.47 -2.17
C ASN A 192 -22.80 -7.05 -2.70
N GLU A 193 -22.76 -6.89 -4.01
CA GLU A 193 -22.51 -5.61 -4.69
C GLU A 193 -23.80 -4.89 -5.10
N LEU A 194 -24.95 -5.53 -4.91
CA LEU A 194 -26.25 -4.91 -5.15
C LEU A 194 -26.55 -3.84 -4.10
N ASN A 195 -26.97 -2.68 -4.59
CA ASN A 195 -27.52 -1.65 -3.72
C ASN A 195 -28.87 -2.11 -3.13
N ALA A 196 -29.27 -1.52 -2.00
CA ALA A 196 -30.46 -1.96 -1.28
C ALA A 196 -31.77 -1.81 -2.08
N GLU A 197 -31.84 -0.81 -2.97
CA GLU A 197 -33.01 -0.56 -3.82
C GLU A 197 -33.19 -1.63 -4.89
N THR A 198 -32.10 -2.00 -5.58
CA THR A 198 -32.06 -3.07 -6.58
C THR A 198 -32.33 -4.43 -5.95
N ALA A 199 -31.73 -4.69 -4.78
CA ALA A 199 -31.98 -5.89 -3.99
C ALA A 199 -33.46 -6.07 -3.64
N GLU A 200 -34.12 -5.00 -3.19
CA GLU A 200 -35.54 -5.03 -2.82
C GLU A 200 -36.44 -5.19 -4.06
N ALA A 201 -36.12 -4.51 -5.16
CA ALA A 201 -36.84 -4.62 -6.42
C ALA A 201 -36.79 -6.05 -6.99
N LEU A 202 -35.60 -6.67 -6.99
CA LEU A 202 -35.42 -8.07 -7.40
C LEU A 202 -36.21 -9.01 -6.48
N LYS A 203 -36.14 -8.83 -5.16
CA LYS A 203 -36.87 -9.67 -4.20
C LYS A 203 -38.38 -9.62 -4.42
N ASN A 204 -38.93 -8.42 -4.62
CA ASN A 204 -40.36 -8.24 -4.89
C ASN A 204 -40.78 -8.88 -6.22
N TYR A 205 -39.94 -8.71 -7.25
CA TYR A 205 -40.17 -9.37 -8.53
C TYR A 205 -40.18 -10.89 -8.41
N MET A 206 -39.16 -11.48 -7.76
CA MET A 206 -39.04 -12.92 -7.57
C MET A 206 -40.22 -13.49 -6.77
N ARG A 207 -40.70 -12.78 -5.75
CA ARG A 207 -41.92 -13.17 -5.01
C ARG A 207 -43.12 -13.24 -5.93
N THR A 208 -43.37 -12.21 -6.74
CA THR A 208 -44.48 -12.20 -7.70
C THR A 208 -44.33 -13.25 -8.80
N ALA A 209 -43.11 -13.51 -9.28
CA ALA A 209 -42.83 -14.53 -10.28
C ALA A 209 -43.10 -15.95 -9.75
N LEU A 210 -42.67 -16.25 -8.52
CA LEU A 210 -42.93 -17.52 -7.86
C LEU A 210 -44.41 -17.72 -7.55
N GLU A 211 -45.11 -16.69 -7.09
CA GLU A 211 -46.56 -16.74 -6.84
C GLU A 211 -47.35 -17.06 -8.12
N LYS A 212 -46.98 -16.49 -9.26
CA LYS A 212 -47.57 -16.82 -10.58
C LYS A 212 -47.34 -18.28 -10.98
N GLN A 213 -46.30 -18.92 -10.47
CA GLN A 213 -45.99 -20.33 -10.68
C GLN A 213 -46.64 -21.24 -9.61
N GLY A 214 -47.39 -20.68 -8.65
CA GLY A 214 -47.97 -21.42 -7.54
C GLY A 214 -46.97 -21.79 -6.43
N LEU A 215 -45.77 -21.21 -6.46
CA LEU A 215 -44.71 -21.39 -5.47
C LEU A 215 -44.69 -20.21 -4.49
N ARG A 216 -44.05 -20.39 -3.33
CA ARG A 216 -43.85 -19.33 -2.33
C ARG A 216 -42.38 -18.95 -2.24
N TYR A 217 -42.13 -17.67 -1.94
CA TYR A 217 -40.77 -17.19 -1.67
C TYR A 217 -40.25 -17.77 -0.34
N PRO A 218 -38.97 -18.17 -0.24
CA PRO A 218 -38.38 -18.73 0.99
C PRO A 218 -38.28 -17.71 2.15
N GLU A 219 -38.53 -18.17 3.39
CA GLU A 219 -38.53 -17.34 4.62
C GLU A 219 -37.46 -17.77 5.65
#